data_AF-A0A940C701-F1
#
_entry.id   AF-A0A940C701-F1
#
_cell.length_a   1.000
_cell.length_b   1.000
_cell.length_c   1.000
_cell.angle_alpha   90.00
_cell.angle_beta   90.00
_cell.angle_gamma   90.00
#
_symmetry.space_group_name_H-M   'P 1'
#
loop_
_entity.id
_entity.type
_entity.pdbx_description
1 polymer ?
#
loop_
_entity_poly.entity_id
_entity_poly.type
_entity_poly.pdbx_seq_one_letter_code
_entity_poly.pdbx_strand_id
1 'polypeptide(L)' 'MAEYFHSIVLDEELCKGCTNCIKKCPTDAIRVQYGKARIEKERCIDCGECVRTCPY' A
#
# COMPACT_ATOMS: atom_id res chain seq x y z
N MET A 1 17.53 13.28 11.58
CA MET A 1 16.11 12.92 11.53
C MET A 1 16.01 11.72 10.59
N ALA A 2 15.48 10.58 11.03
CA ALA A 2 15.50 9.37 10.21
C ALA A 2 14.48 9.52 9.08
N GLU A 3 14.97 9.75 7.85
CA GLU A 3 14.16 9.59 6.65
C GLU A 3 13.85 8.11 6.50
N TYR A 4 12.67 7.69 6.98
CA TYR A 4 12.18 6.32 6.78
C TYR A 4 11.79 6.17 5.30
N PHE A 5 12.73 5.61 4.52
CA PHE A 5 12.49 5.18 3.16
C PHE A 5 11.75 3.84 3.18
N HIS A 6 10.44 3.86 2.98
CA HIS A 6 9.71 2.64 2.64
C HIS A 6 10.06 2.22 1.22
N SER A 7 10.41 0.96 1.05
CA SER A 7 10.77 0.40 -0.26
C SER A 7 9.55 0.00 -1.09
N ILE A 8 8.39 -0.14 -0.42
CA ILE A 8 7.14 -0.52 -1.05
C ILE A 8 6.29 0.71 -1.36
N VAL A 9 5.89 0.81 -2.63
CA VAL A 9 5.04 1.87 -3.16
C VAL A 9 3.95 1.23 -4.01
N LEU A 10 2.72 1.74 -3.93
CA LEU A 10 1.65 1.36 -4.84
C LEU A 10 1.61 2.35 -5.99
N ASP A 11 1.58 1.83 -7.22
CA ASP A 11 1.46 2.66 -8.40
C ASP A 11 0.01 3.14 -8.57
N GLU A 12 -0.20 4.44 -8.41
CA GLU A 12 -1.51 5.08 -8.49
C GLU A 12 -2.09 5.08 -9.91
N GLU A 13 -1.27 4.85 -10.94
CA GLU A 13 -1.71 4.80 -12.34
C GLU A 13 -2.24 3.42 -12.71
N LEU A 14 -1.62 2.37 -12.17
CA LEU A 14 -2.02 0.98 -12.38
C LEU A 14 -3.13 0.54 -11.41
N CYS A 15 -3.28 1.24 -10.28
CA CYS A 15 -4.29 0.92 -9.29
C CYS A 15 -5.73 1.03 -9.84
N LYS A 16 -6.45 -0.10 -9.84
CA LYS A 16 -7.88 -0.17 -10.21
C LYS A 16 -8.86 0.02 -9.05
N GLY A 17 -8.36 0.32 -7.84
CA GLY A 17 -9.23 0.47 -6.66
C GLY A 17 -9.89 -0.81 -6.17
N CYS A 18 -9.32 -1.98 -6.47
CA CYS A 18 -9.89 -3.29 -6.12
C CYS A 18 -9.89 -3.61 -4.61
N THR A 19 -9.21 -2.79 -3.78
CA THR A 19 -9.11 -2.93 -2.31
C THR A 19 -8.46 -4.23 -1.78
N ASN A 20 -7.92 -5.09 -2.66
CA ASN A 20 -7.28 -6.35 -2.24
C ASN A 20 -6.07 -6.13 -1.32
N CYS A 21 -5.27 -5.10 -1.62
CA CYS A 21 -4.12 -4.72 -0.80
C CYS A 21 -4.52 -4.33 0.63
N ILE A 22 -5.66 -3.65 0.83
CA ILE A 22 -6.17 -3.29 2.16
C ILE A 22 -6.43 -4.56 2.98
N LYS A 23 -7.18 -5.52 2.41
CA LYS A 23 -7.56 -6.75 3.13
C LYS A 23 -6.37 -7.63 3.53
N LYS A 24 -5.25 -7.52 2.84
CA LYS A 24 -4.03 -8.28 3.11
C LYS A 24 -3.02 -7.54 3.98
N CYS A 25 -3.20 -6.23 4.18
CA CYS A 25 -2.28 -5.45 4.99
C CYS A 25 -2.44 -5.82 6.48
N PRO A 26 -1.41 -6.38 7.14
CA PRO A 26 -1.52 -6.77 8.55
C PRO A 26 -1.60 -5.58 9.51
N THR A 27 -1.18 -4.40 9.06
CA THR A 27 -1.14 -3.16 9.87
C THR A 27 -2.21 -2.14 9.46
N ASP A 28 -3.10 -2.51 8.53
CA ASP A 28 -4.10 -1.61 7.95
C ASP A 28 -3.51 -0.26 7.50
N ALA A 29 -2.28 -0.29 6.98
CA ALA A 29 -1.54 0.88 6.51
C ALA A 29 -2.04 1.41 5.17
N ILE A 30 -3.06 0.79 4.56
CA ILE A 30 -3.50 1.15 3.21
C ILE A 30 -4.87 1.83 3.27
N ARG A 31 -5.01 2.92 2.52
CA ARG A 31 -6.25 3.69 2.38
C ARG A 31 -6.57 3.84 0.91
N VAL A 32 -7.84 3.65 0.54
CA VAL A 32 -8.30 3.92 -0.82
C VAL A 32 -9.02 5.27 -0.82
N GLN A 33 -8.49 6.22 -1.58
CA GLN A 33 -9.08 7.54 -1.79
C GLN A 33 -9.23 7.76 -3.30
N TYR A 34 -10.37 8.26 -3.73
CA TYR A 34 -10.67 8.49 -5.16
C TYR A 34 -10.47 7.24 -6.05
N GLY A 35 -10.73 6.05 -5.50
CA GLY A 35 -10.53 4.77 -6.20
C GLY A 35 -9.06 4.35 -6.34
N LYS A 36 -8.12 5.03 -5.68
CA LYS A 36 -6.69 4.71 -5.71
C LYS A 36 -6.17 4.36 -4.33
N ALA A 37 -5.37 3.30 -4.25
CA ALA A 37 -4.78 2.84 -3.00
C ALA A 37 -3.51 3.62 -2.68
N ARG A 38 -3.42 4.15 -1.46
CA ARG A 38 -2.27 4.86 -0.90
C ARG A 38 -1.79 4.16 0.37
N ILE A 39 -0.48 4.14 0.56
CA ILE A 39 0.16 3.57 1.75
C ILE A 39 0.47 4.71 2.73
N GLU A 40 0.02 4.57 3.97
CA GLU A 40 0.43 5.37 5.11
C GLU A 40 1.77 4.84 5.62
N LYS A 41 2.83 5.59 5.29
CA LYS A 41 4.22 5.27 5.65
C LYS A 41 4.38 4.99 7.15
N GLU A 42 3.75 5.81 7.99
CA GLU A 42 3.82 5.68 9.46
C GLU A 42 3.33 4.33 10.02
N ARG A 43 2.48 3.62 9.27
CA ARG A 43 1.94 2.30 9.66
C ARG A 43 2.52 1.14 8.85
N CYS A 44 3.23 1.45 7.77
CA CYS A 44 3.78 0.44 6.88
C CYS A 44 5.05 -0.15 7.51
N ILE A 45 5.12 -1.48 7.56
CA ILE A 45 6.28 -2.22 8.08
C ILE A 45 7.10 -2.90 6.96
N ASP A 46 6.89 -2.47 5.72
CA ASP A 46 7.49 -3.07 4.52
C ASP A 46 7.30 -4.59 4.39
N CYS A 47 6.14 -5.10 4.83
CA CYS A 47 5.84 -6.55 4.78
C CYS A 47 5.71 -7.11 3.34
N GLY A 48 5.43 -6.27 2.34
CA GLY A 48 5.32 -6.68 0.94
C GLY A 48 4.01 -7.38 0.54
N GLU A 49 3.09 -7.62 1.49
CA GLU A 49 1.84 -8.34 1.20
C GLU A 49 0.93 -7.61 0.21
N CYS A 50 0.96 -6.28 0.19
CA CYS A 50 0.21 -5.49 -0.78
C CYS A 50 0.70 -5.70 -2.22
N VAL A 51 2.02 -5.75 -2.44
CA VAL A 51 2.62 -5.98 -3.77
C VAL A 51 2.47 -7.45 -4.17
N ARG A 52 2.49 -8.37 -3.20
CA ARG A 52 2.24 -9.80 -3.46
C ARG A 52 0.81 -10.08 -3.90
N THR A 53 -0.17 -9.39 -3.32
CA THR A 53 -1.58 -9.59 -3.67
C THR A 53 -2.05 -8.72 -4.84
N CYS A 54 -1.33 -7.64 -5.15
CA CYS A 54 -1.68 -6.73 -6.24
C CYS A 54 -0.94 -7.17 -7.51
N PRO A 55 -1.66 -7.58 -8.57
CA PRO A 55 -1.04 -8.00 -9.84
C PRO A 55 -0.63 -6.82 -10.73
N TYR A 56 -0.83 -5.58 -10.26
CA TYR A 56 -0.64 -4.33 -10.97
C TYR A 56 0.37 -3.47 -10.22
#